data_AF-A0A968NLY1-F1
#
_entry.id   AF-A0A968NLY1-F1
#
_cell.length_a   1.000
_cell.length_b   1.000
_cell.length_c   1.000
_cell.angle_alpha   90.00
_cell.angle_beta   90.00
_cell.angle_gamma   90.00
#
_symmetry.space_group_name_H-M   'P 1'
#
loop_
_entity.id
_entity.type
_entity.pdbx_description
1 polymer ?
#
loop_
_entity_poly.entity_id
_entity_poly.type
_entity_poly.pdbx_seq_one_letter_code
_entity_poly.pdbx_strand_id
1 'polypeptide(L)'
;MADYLPGRSLPSARLSGFLAGILAGHSVRRAWHQAGLGQRDGFCLENAYALMRRLRAIQSAVRVRLIERAPPPDNSCGGDPLLQTVRHLAAAFAGEPNPVAAFQLHFQSGFLDAPRPR
;
A
#
# COMPACT_ATOMS: atom_id res chain seq x y z
N MET A 1 14.27 -4.90 4.44
CA MET A 1 14.64 -4.91 3.01
C MET A 1 13.61 -4.10 2.24
N ALA A 2 14.01 -3.07 1.49
CA ALA A 2 13.12 -2.21 0.70
C ALA A 2 12.66 -2.94 -0.57
N ASP A 3 11.38 -2.83 -0.96
CA ASP A 3 10.83 -3.58 -2.10
C ASP A 3 10.86 -2.73 -3.39
N TYR A 4 11.28 -3.34 -4.48
CA TYR A 4 11.62 -2.67 -5.72
C TYR A 4 10.50 -2.89 -6.77
N LEU A 5 10.05 -1.81 -7.42
CA LEU A 5 9.56 -1.90 -8.80
C LEU A 5 10.74 -2.39 -9.67
N PRO A 6 10.55 -3.08 -10.81
CA PRO A 6 11.68 -3.57 -11.60
C PRO A 6 12.72 -2.45 -11.82
N GLY A 7 13.91 -2.63 -11.22
CA GLY A 7 15.01 -1.66 -11.23
C GLY A 7 14.98 -0.49 -10.22
N ARG A 8 13.97 -0.32 -9.35
CA ARG A 8 13.87 0.84 -8.44
C ARG A 8 13.24 0.56 -7.08
N SER A 9 13.96 0.92 -6.02
CA SER A 9 13.51 0.81 -4.62
C SER A 9 12.49 1.89 -4.30
N LEU A 10 11.30 1.51 -3.83
CA LEU A 10 10.29 2.49 -3.40
C LEU A 10 10.32 2.62 -1.87
N PRO A 11 10.68 3.79 -1.31
CA PRO A 11 10.73 3.97 0.14
C PRO A 11 9.37 3.71 0.78
N SER A 12 9.33 2.94 1.86
CA SER A 12 8.08 2.58 2.57
C SER A 12 7.28 3.82 3.00
N ALA A 13 7.96 4.89 3.42
CA ALA A 13 7.32 6.16 3.78
C ALA A 13 6.54 6.79 2.62
N ARG A 14 7.06 6.69 1.39
CA ARG A 14 6.39 7.23 0.21
C ARG A 14 5.27 6.31 -0.27
N LEU A 15 5.45 4.99 -0.13
CA LEU A 15 4.37 4.05 -0.35
C LEU A 15 3.21 4.33 0.61
N SER A 16 3.52 4.56 1.88
CA SER A 16 2.54 4.91 2.90
C SER A 16 1.85 6.23 2.59
N GLY A 17 2.59 7.28 2.21
CA GLY A 17 2.01 8.56 1.80
C GLY A 17 1.12 8.45 0.55
N PHE A 18 1.53 7.62 -0.42
CA PHE A 18 0.71 7.32 -1.60
C PHE A 18 -0.60 6.62 -1.21
N LEU A 19 -0.55 5.57 -0.38
CA LEU A 19 -1.73 4.84 0.09
C LEU A 19 -2.66 5.74 0.92
N ALA A 20 -2.10 6.62 1.76
CA ALA A 20 -2.87 7.62 2.51
C ALA A 20 -3.60 8.60 1.60
N GLY A 21 -2.96 9.07 0.53
CA GLY A 21 -3.60 9.92 -0.48
C GLY A 21 -4.75 9.23 -1.21
N ILE A 22 -4.57 7.95 -1.56
CA ILE A 22 -5.64 7.13 -2.16
C ILE A 22 -6.80 6.94 -1.18
N LEU A 23 -6.51 6.69 0.10
CA LEU A 23 -7.51 6.57 1.16
C LEU A 23 -8.32 7.86 1.38
N ALA A 24 -7.66 9.02 1.23
CA ALA A 24 -8.28 10.35 1.29
C ALA A 24 -9.11 10.70 0.03
N GLY A 25 -9.26 9.77 -0.92
CA GLY A 25 -10.05 9.97 -2.14
C GLY A 25 -9.33 10.78 -3.22
N HIS A 26 -8.02 10.99 -3.11
CA HIS A 26 -7.26 11.63 -4.19
C HIS A 26 -7.11 10.72 -5.40
N SER A 27 -7.04 11.33 -6.59
CA SER A 27 -6.71 10.60 -7.81
C SER A 27 -5.31 9.99 -7.72
N VAL A 28 -5.07 8.87 -8.41
CA VAL A 28 -3.76 8.20 -8.46
C VAL A 28 -2.64 9.18 -8.80
N ARG A 29 -2.87 10.06 -9.77
CA ARG A 29 -1.93 11.12 -10.16
C ARG A 29 -1.62 12.06 -9.00
N ARG A 30 -2.64 12.58 -8.33
CA ARG A 30 -2.47 13.53 -7.22
C ARG A 30 -1.75 12.87 -6.04
N ALA A 31 -2.17 11.67 -5.64
CA ALA A 31 -1.53 10.91 -4.58
C ALA A 31 -0.05 10.62 -4.90
N TRP A 32 0.25 10.29 -6.16
CA TRP A 32 1.62 10.04 -6.64
C TRP A 32 2.53 11.27 -6.55
N HIS A 33 2.02 12.44 -6.93
CA HIS A 33 2.78 13.69 -6.80
C HIS A 33 2.94 14.12 -5.34
N GLN A 34 1.89 14.03 -4.52
CA GLN A 34 1.95 14.38 -3.09
C GLN A 34 2.92 13.48 -2.31
N ALA A 35 3.04 12.20 -2.69
CA ALA A 35 4.02 11.28 -2.10
C ALA A 35 5.49 11.57 -2.53
N GLY A 36 5.72 12.62 -3.34
CA GLY A 36 7.05 12.97 -3.85
C GLY A 36 7.62 11.92 -4.81
N LEU A 37 6.76 11.10 -5.44
CA LEU A 37 7.15 10.08 -6.41
C LEU A 37 7.20 10.64 -7.82
N GLY A 38 6.28 11.55 -8.19
CA GLY A 38 6.26 12.18 -9.52
C GLY A 38 7.36 13.21 -9.82
N GLN A 39 8.24 13.50 -8.86
CA GLN A 39 9.35 14.46 -9.00
C GLN A 39 10.73 13.78 -9.11
N ARG A 40 10.81 12.44 -8.98
CA ARG A 40 12.08 11.72 -9.14
C ARG A 40 12.27 11.27 -10.56
N ASP A 41 13.50 11.43 -11.05
CA ASP A 41 13.95 10.86 -12.32
C ASP A 41 13.53 9.40 -12.44
N GLY A 42 12.78 9.14 -13.51
CA GLY A 42 12.29 7.82 -13.87
C GLY A 42 10.93 7.40 -13.29
N PHE A 43 10.38 8.09 -12.29
CA PHE A 43 9.06 7.75 -11.75
C PHE A 43 7.93 8.45 -12.53
N CYS A 44 7.58 7.90 -13.68
CA CYS A 44 6.43 8.37 -14.47
C CYS A 44 5.08 7.92 -13.89
N LEU A 45 4.00 8.54 -14.38
CA LEU A 45 2.64 8.22 -13.96
C LEU A 45 2.25 6.76 -14.28
N GLU A 46 2.82 6.15 -15.32
CA GLU A 46 2.62 4.73 -15.63
C GLU A 46 3.11 3.82 -14.49
N ASN A 47 4.17 4.21 -13.78
CA ASN A 47 4.62 3.48 -12.60
C ASN A 47 3.61 3.54 -11.46
N ALA A 48 2.89 4.65 -11.32
CA ALA A 48 1.80 4.77 -10.35
C ALA A 48 0.68 3.77 -10.66
N TYR A 49 0.29 3.65 -11.93
CA TYR A 49 -0.71 2.67 -12.36
C TYR A 49 -0.22 1.23 -12.27
N ALA A 50 1.05 0.96 -12.61
CA ALA A 50 1.66 -0.35 -12.44
C ALA A 50 1.70 -0.77 -10.96
N LEU A 51 2.05 0.17 -10.07
CA LEU A 51 1.99 -0.05 -8.62
C LEU A 51 0.56 -0.33 -8.17
N MET A 52 -0.43 0.45 -8.61
CA MET A 52 -1.84 0.20 -8.30
C MET A 52 -2.30 -1.19 -8.76
N ARG A 53 -1.91 -1.63 -9.96
CA ARG A 53 -2.20 -2.98 -10.45
C ARG A 53 -1.55 -4.05 -9.57
N ARG A 54 -0.29 -3.86 -9.18
CA ARG A 54 0.41 -4.80 -8.28
C ARG A 54 -0.26 -4.85 -6.92
N LEU A 55 -0.61 -3.71 -6.33
CA LEU A 55 -1.33 -3.61 -5.07
C LEU A 55 -2.66 -4.34 -5.11
N ARG A 56 -3.46 -4.14 -6.16
CA ARG A 56 -4.73 -4.88 -6.37
C ARG A 56 -4.50 -6.39 -6.49
N ALA A 57 -3.43 -6.82 -7.16
CA ALA A 57 -3.12 -8.23 -7.31
C ALA A 57 -2.73 -8.91 -5.99
N ILE A 58 -2.07 -8.19 -5.09
CA ILE A 58 -1.58 -8.75 -3.82
C ILE A 58 -2.50 -8.45 -2.63
N GLN A 59 -3.53 -7.61 -2.81
CA GLN A 59 -4.38 -7.12 -1.71
C GLN A 59 -4.97 -8.25 -0.87
N SER A 60 -5.35 -9.37 -1.49
CA SER A 60 -5.95 -10.50 -0.78
C SER A 60 -4.94 -11.17 0.15
N ALA A 61 -3.69 -11.35 -0.29
CA ALA A 61 -2.64 -11.92 0.53
C ALA A 61 -2.24 -10.98 1.67
N VAL A 62 -2.19 -9.67 1.42
CA VAL A 62 -1.97 -8.66 2.47
C VAL A 62 -3.11 -8.68 3.48
N ARG A 63 -4.37 -8.76 3.00
CA ARG A 63 -5.55 -8.81 3.87
C ARG A 63 -5.56 -10.05 4.77
N VAL A 64 -5.18 -11.22 4.28
CA VAL A 64 -5.06 -12.44 5.11
C VAL A 64 -4.11 -12.19 6.28
N ARG A 65 -2.92 -11.65 6.01
CA ARG A 65 -1.95 -11.31 7.07
C ARG A 65 -2.48 -10.25 8.03
N LEU A 66 -3.17 -9.23 7.53
CA LEU A 66 -3.77 -8.20 8.38
C LEU A 66 -4.85 -8.76 9.30
N ILE A 67 -5.63 -9.75 8.85
CA ILE A 67 -6.65 -10.44 9.67
C ILE A 67 -5.98 -11.20 10.83
N GLU A 68 -4.82 -11.81 10.62
CA GLU A 68 -4.06 -12.47 11.71
C GLU A 68 -3.64 -11.47 12.80
N ARG A 69 -3.40 -10.22 12.43
CA ARG A 69 -2.94 -9.17 13.36
C ARG A 69 -4.07 -8.45 14.09
N ALA A 70 -5.14 -8.12 13.38
CA ALA A 70 -6.26 -7.33 13.88
C ALA A 70 -7.55 -7.71 13.15
N PRO A 71 -8.72 -7.67 13.82
CA PRO A 71 -9.99 -7.89 13.16
C PRO A 71 -10.17 -6.90 12.01
N PRO A 72 -10.77 -7.31 10.88
CA PRO A 72 -11.06 -6.39 9.80
C PRO A 72 -12.01 -5.30 10.31
N PRO A 73 -11.80 -4.03 9.92
CA PRO A 73 -12.73 -2.96 10.25
C PRO A 73 -14.11 -3.25 9.63
N ASP A 74 -15.16 -2.72 10.24
CA ASP A 74 -16.54 -2.92 9.81
C ASP A 74 -16.71 -2.68 8.30
N ASN A 75 -17.11 -3.72 7.58
CA ASN A 75 -17.22 -3.73 6.11
C ASN A 75 -18.50 -3.05 5.62
N SER A 76 -19.13 -2.18 6.42
CA SER A 76 -20.47 -1.62 6.19
C SER A 76 -20.54 -0.67 4.98
N CYS A 77 -19.45 -0.47 4.24
CA CYS A 77 -19.44 0.25 2.98
C CYS A 77 -18.82 -0.65 1.89
N GLY A 78 -19.66 -1.11 0.97
CA GLY A 78 -19.28 -1.82 -0.26
C GLY A 78 -18.42 -0.96 -1.19
N GLY A 79 -17.18 -0.72 -0.78
CA GLY A 79 -16.18 0.07 -1.48
C GLY A 79 -15.08 -0.79 -2.12
N ASP A 80 -14.21 -0.13 -2.88
CA ASP A 80 -13.07 -0.75 -3.57
C ASP A 80 -12.22 -1.63 -2.62
N PRO A 81 -11.97 -2.91 -2.94
CA PRO A 81 -11.27 -3.86 -2.05
C PRO A 81 -9.85 -3.42 -1.63
N LEU A 82 -9.17 -2.64 -2.46
CA LEU A 82 -7.85 -2.10 -2.11
C LEU A 82 -8.00 -1.05 -1.01
N LEU A 83 -9.00 -0.19 -1.09
CA LEU A 83 -9.29 0.80 -0.03
C LEU A 83 -9.63 0.12 1.30
N GLN A 84 -10.40 -0.97 1.28
CA GLN A 84 -10.67 -1.76 2.48
C GLN A 84 -9.38 -2.31 3.09
N THR A 85 -8.48 -2.84 2.25
CA THR A 85 -7.18 -3.36 2.69
C THR A 85 -6.29 -2.26 3.28
N VAL A 86 -6.26 -1.07 2.66
CA VAL A 86 -5.51 0.08 3.16
C VAL A 86 -6.08 0.61 4.48
N ARG A 87 -7.41 0.62 4.64
CA ARG A 87 -8.07 0.94 5.92
C ARG A 87 -7.70 -0.04 7.00
N HIS A 88 -7.75 -1.33 6.69
CA HIS A 88 -7.36 -2.38 7.63
C HIS A 88 -5.89 -2.25 8.02
N LEU A 89 -5.00 -1.96 7.07
CA LEU A 89 -3.59 -1.69 7.34
C LEU A 89 -3.43 -0.50 8.30
N ALA A 90 -4.10 0.63 8.03
CA ALA A 90 -4.03 1.81 8.89
C ALA A 90 -4.60 1.55 10.29
N ALA A 91 -5.66 0.75 10.40
CA ALA A 91 -6.26 0.37 11.68
C ALA A 91 -5.39 -0.64 12.47
N ALA A 92 -4.82 -1.64 11.80
CA ALA A 92 -3.98 -2.67 12.40
C ALA A 92 -2.67 -2.11 12.98
N PHE A 93 -2.19 -0.99 12.44
CA PHE A 93 -1.01 -0.26 12.90
C PHE A 93 -1.36 1.17 13.31
N ALA A 94 -2.55 1.37 13.89
CA ALA A 94 -2.96 2.66 14.43
C ALA A 94 -1.95 3.13 15.50
N GLY A 95 -1.29 4.26 15.26
CA GLY A 95 -0.22 4.80 16.11
C GLY A 95 1.16 4.83 15.44
N GLU A 96 1.34 4.10 14.35
CA GLU A 96 2.58 4.11 13.58
C GLU A 96 2.57 5.24 12.53
N PRO A 97 3.64 6.06 12.43
CA PRO A 97 3.74 7.11 11.42
C PRO A 97 3.84 6.53 9.99
N ASN A 98 4.23 5.26 9.88
CA ASN A 98 4.40 4.56 8.62
C ASN A 98 3.84 3.12 8.73
N PRO A 99 2.53 2.93 8.54
CA PRO A 99 1.89 1.61 8.65
C PRO A 99 2.47 0.57 7.66
N VAL A 100 3.00 1.00 6.52
CA VAL A 100 3.69 0.09 5.57
C VAL A 100 4.99 -0.44 6.15
N ALA A 101 5.81 0.42 6.78
CA ALA A 101 7.03 -0.02 7.44
C ALA A 101 6.73 -0.90 8.64
N ALA A 102 5.72 -0.55 9.44
CA ALA A 102 5.29 -1.36 10.58
C ALA A 102 4.85 -2.76 10.13
N PHE A 103 4.10 -2.86 9.03
CA PHE A 103 3.77 -4.15 8.40
C PHE A 103 5.02 -4.92 7.97
N GLN A 104 5.96 -4.27 7.25
CA GLN A 104 7.18 -4.92 6.79
C GLN A 104 8.03 -5.46 7.95
N LEU A 105 8.11 -4.72 9.05
CA LEU A 105 8.82 -5.14 10.25
C LEU A 105 8.10 -6.27 10.99
N HIS A 106 6.77 -6.18 11.10
CA HIS A 106 5.98 -7.17 11.83
C HIS A 106 5.94 -8.53 11.13
N PHE A 107 5.68 -8.55 9.82
CA PHE A 107 5.59 -9.78 9.03
C PHE A 107 6.92 -10.20 8.38
N GLN A 108 8.01 -9.45 8.65
CA GLN A 108 9.35 -9.66 8.09
C GLN A 108 9.34 -9.90 6.56
N SER A 109 8.43 -9.21 5.86
CA SER A 109 8.14 -9.45 4.45
C SER A 109 7.99 -8.14 3.71
N GLY A 110 8.44 -8.11 2.45
CA GLY A 110 8.15 -7.00 1.56
C GLY A 110 6.63 -6.80 1.42
N PHE A 111 6.15 -5.57 1.61
CA PHE A 111 4.72 -5.25 1.43
C PHE A 111 4.22 -5.61 0.03
N LEU A 112 5.08 -5.48 -0.99
CA LEU A 112 4.78 -5.81 -2.38
C LEU A 112 5.18 -7.24 -2.79
N ASP A 113 5.80 -7.99 -1.88
CA ASP A 113 6.27 -9.37 -2.08
C ASP A 113 5.20 -10.41 -1.73
N ALA A 114 4.07 -9.97 -1.19
CA ALA A 114 2.97 -10.87 -0.85
C ALA A 114 2.56 -11.71 -2.08
N PRO A 115 2.46 -13.05 -1.92
CA PRO A 115 2.22 -13.95 -3.03
C PRO A 115 0.90 -13.59 -3.70
N ARG A 116 0.86 -13.58 -5.04
CA ARG A 116 -0.41 -13.46 -5.74
C ARG A 116 -1.25 -14.69 -5.39
N PRO A 117 -2.50 -14.53 -4.91
CA PRO A 117 -3.39 -15.68 -4.77
C PRO A 117 -3.53 -16.34 -6.14
N ARG A 118 -3.37 -17.67 -6.17
CA ARG A 118 -3.53 -18.49 -7.39
C ARG A 118 -4.99 -18.62 -7.76
#